data_AF-D6WQY9-F1
#
_entry.id   AF-D6WQY9-F1
#
_cell.length_a   1.000
_cell.length_b   1.000
_cell.length_c   1.000
_cell.angle_alpha   90.00
_cell.angle_beta   90.00
_cell.angle_gamma   90.00
#
_symmetry.space_group_name_H-M   'P 1'
#
loop_
_entity.id
_entity.type
_entity.pdbx_description
1 polymer ?
#
loop_
_entity_poly.entity_id
_entity_poly.type
_entity_poly.pdbx_seq_one_letter_code
_entity_poly.pdbx_strand_id
1 'polypeptide(L)'
;MVLAVVFQEITSSPAGRSPAFLPHHFTKRSFFDIQCKGVYDKSIFAKLDSICEDCYMLFREPQLHNLCRKNCFTTDYFKGCIDTLQRSDEEAQIQLWIKQIRGAELGGLGPSASPPNTS
;
A
#
# COMPACT_ATOMS: atom_id res chain seq x y z
N MET A 1 -8.58 -66.82 -2.17
CA MET A 1 -9.96 -66.41 -1.82
C MET A 1 -9.86 -65.51 -0.61
N VAL A 2 -10.51 -64.34 -0.67
CA VAL A 2 -10.83 -63.39 0.42
C VAL A 2 -9.64 -62.84 1.24
N LEU A 3 -9.34 -61.54 1.36
CA LEU A 3 -10.04 -60.27 1.10
C LEU A 3 -9.00 -59.14 0.98
N ALA A 4 -9.19 -58.24 0.00
CA ALA A 4 -8.58 -56.92 -0.04
C ALA A 4 -9.60 -55.89 0.44
N VAL A 5 -9.39 -55.31 1.62
CA VAL A 5 -10.07 -54.12 2.20
C VAL A 5 -9.16 -53.68 3.37
N VAL A 6 -8.66 -52.45 3.57
CA VAL A 6 -9.05 -51.10 3.18
C VAL A 6 -7.76 -50.27 3.01
N PHE A 7 -7.50 -49.78 1.80
CA PHE A 7 -6.58 -48.67 1.53
C PHE A 7 -7.49 -47.49 1.22
N GLN A 8 -7.76 -46.60 2.20
CA GLN A 8 -8.35 -45.25 2.06
C GLN A 8 -8.94 -44.76 3.40
N GLU A 9 -8.12 -44.17 4.27
CA GLU A 9 -8.63 -43.20 5.25
C GLU A 9 -8.76 -41.85 4.53
N ILE A 10 -9.97 -41.63 4.04
CA ILE A 10 -10.44 -40.39 3.46
C ILE A 10 -10.76 -39.46 4.63
N THR A 11 -9.90 -38.48 4.92
CA THR A 11 -10.38 -37.19 5.41
C THR A 11 -9.62 -36.05 4.75
N SER A 12 -10.27 -35.54 3.72
CA SER A 12 -10.17 -34.19 3.19
C SER A 12 -9.74 -33.13 4.21
N SER A 13 -8.65 -32.41 3.92
CA SER A 13 -8.54 -30.97 4.17
C SER A 13 -7.42 -30.33 3.36
N PRO A 14 -7.69 -29.86 2.13
CA PRO A 14 -6.86 -28.88 1.46
C PRO A 14 -7.28 -27.49 1.96
N ALA A 15 -6.81 -27.09 3.13
CA ALA A 15 -7.02 -25.74 3.65
C ALA A 15 -5.75 -25.16 4.28
N GLY A 16 -4.59 -25.47 3.72
CA GLY A 16 -3.44 -24.56 3.77
C GLY A 16 -3.61 -23.49 2.70
N ARG A 17 -4.70 -22.70 2.75
CA ARG A 17 -4.79 -21.45 1.99
C ARG A 17 -3.72 -20.56 2.58
N SER A 18 -2.62 -20.41 1.86
CA SER A 18 -1.77 -19.23 1.94
C SER A 18 -2.69 -18.02 2.12
N PRO A 19 -2.39 -17.06 3.00
CA PRO A 19 -3.00 -15.74 2.86
C PRO A 19 -2.48 -15.25 1.51
N ALA A 20 -3.26 -15.49 0.45
CA ALA A 20 -3.17 -14.72 -0.74
C ALA A 20 -3.33 -13.29 -0.23
N PHE A 21 -2.24 -12.54 -0.25
CA PHE A 21 -2.25 -11.09 -0.29
C PHE A 21 -3.42 -10.74 -1.20
N LEU A 22 -4.56 -10.36 -0.61
CA LEU A 22 -5.73 -10.02 -1.39
C LEU A 22 -5.25 -8.85 -2.22
N PRO A 23 -5.15 -8.96 -3.55
CA PRO A 23 -4.84 -7.79 -4.35
C PRO A 23 -6.02 -6.88 -4.10
N HIS A 24 -5.85 -5.89 -3.23
CA HIS A 24 -6.84 -4.88 -2.97
C HIS A 24 -7.24 -4.36 -4.34
N HIS A 25 -8.45 -4.71 -4.80
CA HIS A 25 -8.91 -4.29 -6.11
C HIS A 25 -9.26 -2.81 -5.99
N PHE A 26 -8.24 -1.97 -6.12
CA PHE A 26 -8.38 -0.53 -6.13
C PHE A 26 -9.27 -0.17 -7.29
N THR A 27 -10.51 0.13 -6.95
CA THR A 27 -11.51 0.53 -7.93
C THR A 27 -11.21 1.99 -8.27
N LYS A 28 -11.43 2.39 -9.52
CA LYS A 28 -11.29 3.78 -10.00
C LYS A 28 -11.95 4.82 -9.08
N ARG A 29 -12.94 4.41 -8.29
CA ARG A 29 -13.60 5.20 -7.24
C ARG A 29 -12.68 5.62 -6.08
N SER A 30 -11.79 4.73 -5.62
CA SER A 30 -10.84 5.00 -4.52
C SER A 30 -9.78 6.02 -4.91
N PHE A 31 -9.49 6.16 -6.22
CA PHE A 31 -8.56 7.15 -6.74
C PHE A 31 -9.07 8.58 -6.61
N PHE A 32 -10.34 8.80 -6.93
CA PHE A 32 -10.98 10.11 -6.80
C PHE A 32 -11.32 10.45 -5.34
N ASP A 33 -11.60 9.44 -4.51
CA ASP A 33 -11.89 9.59 -3.08
C ASP A 33 -10.74 10.27 -2.32
N ILE A 34 -9.51 9.88 -2.63
CA ILE A 34 -8.30 10.49 -2.04
C ILE A 34 -7.83 11.76 -2.77
N GLN A 35 -8.65 12.36 -3.63
CA GLN A 35 -8.38 13.59 -4.37
C GLN A 35 -7.19 13.53 -5.34
N CYS A 36 -6.84 12.35 -5.88
CA CYS A 36 -5.95 12.29 -7.03
C CYS A 36 -6.67 12.83 -8.28
N LYS A 37 -6.10 13.83 -8.96
CA LYS A 37 -6.70 14.50 -10.12
C LYS A 37 -6.00 14.18 -11.45
N GLY A 38 -4.93 13.40 -11.42
CA GLY A 38 -4.12 13.06 -12.59
C GLY A 38 -4.58 11.80 -13.32
N VAL A 39 -3.66 11.21 -14.09
CA VAL A 39 -3.95 9.98 -14.83
C VAL A 39 -3.94 8.80 -13.86
N TYR A 40 -5.03 8.04 -13.85
CA TYR A 40 -5.11 6.81 -13.06
C TYR A 40 -4.27 5.71 -13.69
N ASP A 41 -3.12 5.44 -13.10
CA ASP A 41 -2.29 4.28 -13.42
C ASP A 41 -2.37 3.27 -12.27
N LYS A 42 -2.95 2.10 -12.57
CA LYS A 42 -3.19 1.05 -11.58
C LYS A 42 -1.90 0.48 -11.00
N SER A 43 -0.83 0.41 -11.80
CA SER A 43 0.45 -0.14 -11.39
C SER A 43 1.16 0.82 -10.43
N ILE A 44 1.14 2.12 -10.75
CA ILE A 44 1.70 3.15 -9.89
C ILE A 44 0.93 3.23 -8.57
N PHE A 45 -0.39 3.23 -8.65
CA PHE A 45 -1.24 3.28 -7.47
C PHE A 45 -0.96 2.10 -6.52
N ALA A 46 -0.87 0.87 -7.06
CA ALA A 46 -0.58 -0.32 -6.25
C ALA A 46 0.79 -0.24 -5.55
N LYS A 47 1.81 0.35 -6.20
CA LYS A 47 3.13 0.54 -5.57
C LYS A 47 3.06 1.53 -4.41
N LEU A 48 2.35 2.65 -4.58
CA LEU A 48 2.19 3.64 -3.53
C LEU A 48 1.34 3.11 -2.36
N ASP A 49 0.30 2.33 -2.65
CA ASP A 49 -0.54 1.70 -1.64
C ASP A 49 0.21 0.65 -0.82
N SER A 50 1.08 -0.16 -1.46
CA SER A 50 1.94 -1.13 -0.79
C SER A 50 2.83 -0.48 0.28
N ILE A 51 3.34 0.74 0.07
CA ILE A 51 4.12 1.47 1.09
C ILE A 51 3.26 1.75 2.31
N CYS A 52 2.01 2.18 2.10
CA CYS A 52 1.08 2.43 3.18
C CYS A 52 0.67 1.14 3.92
N GLU A 53 0.56 0.02 3.20
CA GLU A 53 0.27 -1.29 3.78
C GLU A 53 1.45 -1.81 4.62
N ASP A 54 2.68 -1.74 4.09
CA ASP A 54 3.91 -2.12 4.80
C ASP A 54 4.07 -1.29 6.09
N CYS A 55 3.80 0.01 6.01
CA CYS A 55 3.86 0.92 7.13
C CYS A 55 2.78 0.60 8.18
N TYR A 56 1.57 0.28 7.74
CA TYR A 56 0.51 -0.22 8.61
C TYR A 56 0.90 -1.53 9.30
N MET A 57 1.50 -2.49 8.59
CA MET A 57 1.94 -3.76 9.17
C MET A 57 3.01 -3.56 10.25
N LEU A 58 3.89 -2.57 10.06
CA LEU A 58 4.96 -2.25 11.01
C LEU A 58 4.41 -1.62 12.30
N PHE A 59 3.54 -0.62 12.22
CA PHE A 59 2.98 0.06 13.39
C PHE A 59 1.72 -0.62 13.97
N ARG A 60 1.09 -1.53 13.21
CA ARG A 60 -0.18 -2.21 13.51
C ARG A 60 -1.36 -1.25 13.80
N GLU A 61 -1.31 -0.03 13.29
CA GLU A 61 -2.34 1.00 13.51
C GLU A 61 -3.26 1.14 12.27
N PRO A 62 -4.53 0.68 12.33
CA PRO A 62 -5.41 0.62 11.15
C PRO A 62 -5.74 1.98 10.54
N GLN A 63 -5.68 3.06 11.32
CA GLN A 63 -5.91 4.41 10.83
C GLN A 63 -4.77 4.91 9.93
N LEU A 64 -3.55 4.42 10.15
CA LEU A 64 -2.35 4.85 9.45
C LEU A 64 -2.45 4.58 7.94
N HIS A 65 -3.01 3.43 7.57
CA HIS A 65 -3.23 3.08 6.17
C HIS A 65 -4.12 4.10 5.44
N ASN A 66 -5.20 4.57 6.07
CA ASN A 66 -6.08 5.56 5.46
C ASN A 66 -5.45 6.96 5.43
N LEU A 67 -4.74 7.35 6.49
CA LEU A 67 -4.05 8.64 6.58
C LEU A 67 -2.89 8.75 5.58
N CYS A 68 -2.19 7.65 5.35
CA CYS A 68 -1.08 7.56 4.40
C CYS A 68 -1.55 7.80 2.95
N ARG A 69 -2.71 7.25 2.57
CA ARG A 69 -3.24 7.37 1.20
C ARG A 69 -3.97 8.68 0.95
N LYS A 70 -4.42 9.36 2.01
CA LYS A 70 -5.19 10.60 1.93
C LYS A 70 -4.45 11.67 1.11
N ASN A 71 -5.21 12.57 0.47
CA ASN A 71 -4.66 13.65 -0.35
C ASN A 71 -3.66 13.17 -1.41
N CYS A 72 -3.93 12.03 -2.04
CA CYS A 72 -3.09 11.46 -3.09
C CYS A 72 -1.62 11.22 -2.64
N PHE A 73 -1.43 10.59 -1.48
CA PHE A 73 -0.11 10.23 -0.93
C PHE A 73 0.81 11.42 -0.62
N THR A 74 0.26 12.63 -0.43
CA THR A 74 1.05 13.83 -0.11
C THR A 74 1.02 14.18 1.38
N THR A 75 0.65 13.26 2.25
CA THR A 75 0.60 13.50 3.71
C THR A 75 1.97 13.27 4.35
N ASP A 76 2.19 13.88 5.51
CA ASP A 76 3.41 13.65 6.29
C ASP A 76 3.54 12.20 6.76
N TYR A 77 2.41 11.50 6.92
CA TYR A 77 2.38 10.06 7.18
C TYR A 77 3.06 9.26 6.07
N PHE A 78 2.78 9.59 4.81
CA PHE A 78 3.41 8.90 3.68
C PHE A 78 4.93 9.11 3.67
N LYS A 79 5.40 10.33 3.91
CA LYS A 79 6.84 10.63 4.03
C LYS A 79 7.48 9.87 5.20
N GLY A 80 6.85 9.87 6.37
CA GLY A 80 7.31 9.12 7.53
C GLY A 80 7.37 7.60 7.28
N CYS A 81 6.43 7.07 6.50
CA CYS A 81 6.44 5.67 6.09
C CYS A 81 7.62 5.34 5.16
N ILE A 82 7.93 6.18 4.18
CA ILE A 82 9.12 5.96 3.31
C ILE A 82 10.39 5.91 4.15
N ASP A 83 10.55 6.86 5.08
CA ASP A 83 11.72 6.96 5.95
C ASP A 83 11.83 5.74 6.87
N THR A 84 10.74 5.37 7.54
CA THR A 84 10.70 4.22 8.48
C THR A 84 10.94 2.89 7.77
N LEU A 85 10.37 2.72 6.57
CA LEU A 85 10.56 1.51 5.76
C LEU A 85 11.89 1.50 4.99
N GLN A 86 12.71 2.53 5.16
CA GLN A 86 14.02 2.66 4.52
C GLN A 86 13.92 2.58 2.99
N ARG A 87 12.84 3.15 2.42
CA ARG A 87 12.61 3.25 0.96
C ARG A 87 13.20 4.53 0.36
N SER A 88 14.15 5.14 1.07
CA SER A 88 14.76 6.42 0.74
C SER A 88 15.50 6.40 -0.61
N ASP A 89 16.09 5.26 -0.99
CA ASP A 89 16.73 5.08 -2.31
C ASP A 89 15.74 5.23 -3.48
N GLU A 90 14.45 4.94 -3.24
CA GLU A 90 13.38 5.01 -4.23
C GLU A 90 12.58 6.32 -4.12
N GLU A 91 12.91 7.21 -3.17
CA GLU A 91 12.12 8.41 -2.87
C GLU A 91 11.93 9.29 -4.12
N ALA A 92 13.00 9.51 -4.90
CA ALA A 92 12.92 10.29 -6.13
C ALA A 92 11.93 9.70 -7.16
N GLN A 93 11.90 8.37 -7.27
CA GLN A 93 10.99 7.66 -8.16
C GLN A 93 9.55 7.69 -7.64
N ILE A 94 9.37 7.49 -6.33
CA ILE A 94 8.08 7.59 -5.65
C ILE A 94 7.47 8.98 -5.84
N GLN A 95 8.27 10.04 -5.71
CA GLN A 95 7.82 11.41 -5.94
C GLN A 95 7.39 11.65 -7.39
N LEU A 96 8.07 11.04 -8.37
CA LEU A 96 7.67 11.11 -9.77
C LEU A 96 6.31 10.45 -10.00
N TRP A 97 6.10 9.28 -9.41
CA TRP A 97 4.84 8.56 -9.46
C TRP A 97 3.68 9.35 -8.87
N ILE A 98 3.88 9.97 -7.70
CA ILE A 98 2.88 10.84 -7.06
C ILE A 98 2.53 12.00 -7.99
N LYS A 99 3.53 12.66 -8.59
CA LYS A 99 3.29 13.78 -9.53
C LYS A 99 2.41 13.35 -10.71
N GLN A 100 2.69 12.19 -11.29
CA GLN A 100 1.95 11.66 -12.44
C GLN A 100 0.47 11.42 -12.10
N ILE A 101 0.19 10.79 -10.95
CA ILE A 101 -1.18 10.46 -10.57
C ILE A 101 -1.94 11.62 -9.91
N ARG A 102 -1.22 12.60 -9.34
CA ARG A 102 -1.82 13.82 -8.77
C ARG A 102 -2.29 14.79 -9.84
N GLY A 103 -1.60 14.82 -10.99
CA GLY A 103 -1.95 15.70 -12.11
C GLY A 103 -1.55 17.15 -11.87
N ALA A 104 -0.45 17.38 -11.14
CA ALA A 104 -0.03 18.74 -10.84
C ALA A 104 0.53 19.47 -12.07
N GLU A 105 -0.19 20.52 -12.48
CA GLU A 105 0.40 21.77 -12.94
C GLU A 105 1.46 22.24 -11.91
N LEU A 106 2.60 22.70 -12.43
CA LEU A 106 3.79 23.08 -11.67
C LEU A 106 3.49 24.15 -10.60
N GLY A 107 3.60 23.81 -9.31
CA GLY A 107 3.45 24.84 -8.26
C GLY A 107 3.61 24.42 -6.79
N GLY A 108 4.12 23.23 -6.46
CA GLY A 108 4.16 22.81 -5.05
C GLY A 108 5.08 21.65 -4.74
N LEU A 109 6.38 21.81 -5.03
CA LEU A 109 7.41 21.20 -4.19
C LEU A 109 7.74 22.21 -3.10
N GLY A 110 6.92 22.25 -2.04
CA GLY A 110 7.38 22.78 -0.77
C GLY A 110 8.19 21.66 -0.08
N PRO A 111 9.44 21.89 0.34
CA PRO A 111 10.09 20.98 1.28
C PRO A 111 9.25 21.00 2.56
N SER A 112 8.62 19.89 2.92
CA SER A 112 7.92 19.78 4.20
C SER A 112 8.97 19.87 5.30
N ALA A 113 8.93 21.03 5.98
CA ALA A 113 9.63 21.32 7.20
C ALA A 113 9.29 20.24 8.24
N SER A 114 10.32 19.62 8.78
CA SER A 114 10.25 18.80 9.99
C SER A 114 9.73 19.67 11.14
N PRO A 115 8.85 19.18 12.04
CA PRO A 115 8.67 19.84 13.32
C PRO A 115 9.96 19.71 14.14
N PRO A 116 10.46 20.78 14.81
CA PRO A 116 11.50 20.61 15.81
C PRO A 116 10.92 19.78 16.97
N ASN A 117 11.53 18.62 17.23
CA ASN A 117 11.37 17.91 18.48
C ASN A 117 11.60 18.91 19.63
N THR A 118 10.55 19.15 20.42
CA THR A 118 10.62 19.96 21.63
C THR A 118 10.87 19.00 22.78
N SER A 119 12.03 19.12 23.43
CA SER A 119 12.29 18.64 24.78
C SER A 119 12.99 19.72 25.57
#